data_AF-A0A356TBG7-F1
#
_entry.id   AF-A0A356TBG7-F1
#
_cell.length_a   1.000
_cell.length_b   1.000
_cell.length_c   1.000
_cell.angle_alpha   90.00
_cell.angle_beta   90.00
_cell.angle_gamma   90.00
#
_symmetry.space_group_name_H-M   'P 1'
#
loop_
_entity.id
_entity.type
_entity.pdbx_description
1 polymer ?
#
loop_
_entity_poly.entity_id
_entity_poly.type
_entity_poly.pdbx_seq_one_letter_code
_entity_poly.pdbx_strand_id
1 'polypeptide(L)'
;MLLPRAAWLVCAFAFGCAGEPSDSARVRRAVEAHAEDFARYDRWARRLGLADSAFRSEEALAEAAFAPIRRDRDIAAVWLVREGPDARALRHPEDAPDLPGGGWVTVVTEPLGPLEAQQTSLTVGGEAREAILVRRSRPTQGDATLHVTVAFARPPRATP
;
A
#
# COMPACT_ATOMS: atom_id res chain seq x y z
N MET A 1 -40.49 -4.54 -45.67
CA MET A 1 -40.32 -5.40 -44.48
C MET A 1 -38.87 -5.29 -44.03
N LEU A 2 -38.61 -4.52 -42.98
CA LEU A 2 -37.29 -4.24 -42.44
C LEU A 2 -36.88 -5.34 -41.46
N LEU A 3 -35.73 -5.98 -41.69
CA LEU A 3 -35.03 -6.81 -40.71
C LEU A 3 -34.13 -5.91 -39.85
N PRO A 4 -34.15 -6.02 -38.51
CA PRO A 4 -33.38 -5.14 -37.66
C PRO A 4 -31.91 -5.59 -37.62
N ARG A 5 -30.99 -4.66 -37.94
CA ARG A 5 -29.57 -4.84 -37.67
C ARG A 5 -29.38 -4.75 -36.16
N ALA A 6 -28.95 -5.85 -35.55
CA ALA A 6 -28.53 -5.90 -34.16
C ALA A 6 -27.40 -4.89 -33.94
N ALA A 7 -27.72 -3.76 -33.32
CA ALA A 7 -26.75 -2.80 -32.83
C ALA A 7 -26.01 -3.45 -31.67
N TRP A 8 -24.77 -3.87 -31.92
CA TRP A 8 -23.87 -4.30 -30.87
C TRP A 8 -23.60 -3.11 -29.95
N LEU A 9 -24.04 -3.26 -28.70
CA LEU A 9 -23.71 -2.40 -27.58
C LEU A 9 -22.19 -2.26 -27.47
N VAL A 10 -21.67 -1.07 -27.73
CA VAL A 10 -20.45 -0.60 -27.08
C VAL A 10 -20.93 0.31 -25.95
N CYS A 11 -21.30 -0.30 -24.83
CA CYS A 11 -21.35 0.43 -23.57
C CYS A 11 -19.90 0.77 -23.22
N ALA A 12 -19.47 1.96 -23.63
CA ALA A 12 -18.34 2.63 -23.03
C ALA A 12 -18.70 2.81 -21.54
N PHE A 13 -18.23 1.89 -20.71
CA PHE A 13 -18.20 2.09 -19.26
C PHE A 13 -17.24 3.26 -19.02
N ALA A 14 -17.83 4.45 -18.91
CA ALA A 14 -17.18 5.58 -18.29
C ALA A 14 -16.84 5.16 -16.86
N PHE A 15 -15.57 4.84 -16.61
CA PHE A 15 -15.00 4.78 -15.28
C PHE A 15 -15.10 6.17 -14.67
N GLY A 16 -16.24 6.45 -14.05
CA GLY A 16 -16.42 7.58 -13.17
C GLY A 16 -15.65 7.33 -11.89
N CYS A 17 -14.42 7.83 -11.82
CA CYS A 17 -13.80 8.29 -10.59
C CYS A 17 -13.19 9.66 -10.89
N ALA A 18 -14.05 10.67 -10.92
CA ALA A 18 -13.63 12.07 -10.90
C ALA A 18 -13.06 12.40 -9.51
N GLY A 19 -11.87 11.88 -9.20
CA GLY A 19 -10.94 12.57 -8.31
C GLY A 19 -10.31 13.68 -9.14
N GLU A 20 -10.32 14.91 -8.63
CA GLU A 20 -9.75 16.05 -9.37
C GLU A 20 -8.31 15.73 -9.84
N PRO A 21 -7.91 16.08 -11.07
CA PRO A 21 -6.57 15.81 -11.60
C PRO A 21 -5.43 16.34 -10.69
N SER A 22 -5.74 17.33 -9.86
CA SER A 22 -4.86 17.93 -8.86
C SER A 22 -4.46 16.96 -7.73
N ASP A 23 -5.35 16.05 -7.33
CA ASP A 23 -5.09 15.09 -6.25
C ASP A 23 -4.22 13.92 -6.74
N SER A 24 -4.46 13.40 -7.95
CA SER A 24 -3.62 12.35 -8.54
C SER A 24 -2.18 12.82 -8.75
N ALA A 25 -1.97 14.05 -9.22
CA ALA A 25 -0.63 14.64 -9.38
C ALA A 25 0.07 14.91 -8.04
N ARG A 26 -0.70 15.16 -6.97
CA ARG A 26 -0.18 15.32 -5.60
C ARG A 26 0.20 13.98 -5.00
N VAL A 27 -0.65 12.96 -5.14
CA VAL A 27 -0.37 11.59 -4.70
C VAL A 27 0.88 11.05 -5.41
N ARG A 28 0.98 11.22 -6.73
CA ARG A 28 2.17 10.82 -7.49
C ARG A 28 3.45 11.42 -6.93
N ARG A 29 3.50 12.75 -6.73
CA ARG A 29 4.69 13.43 -6.18
C ARG A 29 5.06 12.94 -4.79
N ALA A 30 4.07 12.64 -3.95
CA ALA A 30 4.33 12.09 -2.62
C ALA A 30 4.89 10.65 -2.70
N VAL A 31 4.36 9.82 -3.61
CA VAL A 31 4.89 8.46 -3.85
C VAL A 31 6.32 8.53 -4.37
N GLU A 32 6.61 9.40 -5.34
CA GLU A 32 7.95 9.59 -5.90
C GLU A 32 8.97 9.98 -4.81
N ALA A 33 8.56 10.83 -3.85
CA ALA A 33 9.42 11.24 -2.74
C ALA A 33 9.80 10.09 -1.78
N HIS A 34 8.97 9.06 -1.67
CA HIS A 34 9.17 7.92 -0.77
C HIS A 34 9.48 6.60 -1.51
N ALA A 35 9.65 6.65 -2.83
CA ALA A 35 9.77 5.46 -3.67
C ALA A 35 10.96 4.59 -3.27
N GLU A 36 12.13 5.19 -3.00
CA GLU A 36 13.33 4.46 -2.62
C GLU A 36 13.20 3.81 -1.24
N ASP A 37 12.65 4.52 -0.26
CA ASP A 37 12.38 4.01 1.09
C ASP A 37 11.41 2.84 1.06
N PHE A 38 10.30 3.03 0.33
CA PHE A 38 9.33 1.97 0.09
C PHE A 38 9.99 0.76 -0.58
N ALA A 39 10.81 0.96 -1.62
CA ALA A 39 11.47 -0.13 -2.34
C ALA A 39 12.43 -0.93 -1.47
N ARG A 40 13.17 -0.24 -0.59
CA ARG A 40 14.07 -0.87 0.39
C ARG A 40 13.29 -1.72 1.37
N TYR A 41 12.17 -1.22 1.89
CA TYR A 41 11.32 -1.98 2.81
C TYR A 41 10.58 -3.14 2.12
N ASP A 42 9.98 -2.92 0.94
CA ASP A 42 9.33 -3.96 0.12
C ASP A 42 10.28 -5.13 -0.14
N ARG A 43 11.53 -4.86 -0.48
CA ARG A 43 12.56 -5.90 -0.68
C ARG A 43 12.92 -6.63 0.60
N TRP A 44 12.96 -5.94 1.74
CA TRP A 44 13.18 -6.57 3.05
C TRP A 44 12.02 -7.50 3.42
N ALA A 45 10.79 -6.97 3.41
CA ALA A 45 9.59 -7.72 3.77
C ALA A 45 9.40 -8.97 2.91
N ARG A 46 9.72 -8.89 1.60
CA ARG A 46 9.66 -10.06 0.71
C ARG A 46 10.71 -11.11 1.02
N ARG A 47 11.94 -10.72 1.39
CA ARG A 47 12.96 -11.67 1.84
C ARG A 47 12.53 -12.37 3.14
N LEU A 48 11.89 -11.64 4.04
CA LEU A 48 11.32 -12.20 5.25
C LEU A 48 10.20 -13.20 4.95
N GLY A 49 9.29 -12.87 4.02
CA GLY A 49 8.23 -13.79 3.60
C GLY A 49 8.72 -15.11 3.00
N LEU A 50 9.92 -15.13 2.42
CA LEU A 50 10.59 -16.38 2.00
C LEU A 50 11.22 -17.15 3.17
N ALA A 51 11.53 -16.46 4.27
CA ALA A 51 12.13 -17.01 5.48
C ALA A 51 11.10 -17.32 6.59
N ASP A 52 9.80 -17.16 6.32
CA ASP A 52 8.71 -17.25 7.30
C ASP A 52 8.77 -18.54 8.14
N SER A 53 9.02 -19.69 7.48
CA SER A 53 9.16 -20.99 8.14
C SER A 53 10.32 -21.12 9.13
N ALA A 54 11.28 -20.18 9.11
CA ALA A 54 12.40 -20.15 10.05
C ALA A 54 12.05 -19.46 11.38
N PHE A 55 10.94 -18.71 11.46
CA PHE A 55 10.53 -18.00 12.67
C PHE A 55 9.67 -18.90 13.58
N ARG A 56 10.01 -18.93 14.87
CA ARG A 56 9.38 -19.82 15.86
C ARG A 56 8.03 -19.33 16.37
N SER A 57 7.73 -18.03 16.24
CA SER A 57 6.47 -17.42 16.68
C SER A 57 6.11 -16.22 15.81
N GLU A 58 4.85 -15.77 15.92
CA GLU A 58 4.37 -14.58 15.22
C GLU A 58 5.07 -13.30 15.73
N GLU A 59 5.37 -13.23 17.02
CA GLU A 59 6.10 -12.09 17.60
C GLU A 59 7.54 -12.01 17.05
N ALA A 60 8.23 -13.14 16.93
CA ALA A 60 9.58 -13.18 16.37
C ALA A 60 9.60 -12.75 14.89
N LEU A 61 8.57 -13.16 14.14
CA LEU A 61 8.38 -12.74 12.77
C LEU A 61 8.09 -11.23 12.69
N ALA A 62 7.18 -10.71 13.53
CA ALA A 62 6.84 -9.29 13.56
C ALA A 62 8.06 -8.43 13.95
N GLU A 63 8.82 -8.84 14.97
CA GLU A 63 10.05 -8.16 15.38
C GLU A 63 11.04 -8.07 14.21
N ALA A 64 11.27 -9.18 13.51
CA ALA A 64 12.15 -9.21 12.35
C ALA A 64 11.60 -8.41 11.15
N ALA A 65 10.29 -8.48 10.90
CA ALA A 65 9.63 -7.75 9.82
C ALA A 65 9.81 -6.24 9.96
N PHE A 66 9.57 -5.73 11.16
CA PHE A 66 9.54 -4.29 11.44
C PHE A 66 10.87 -3.74 11.96
N ALA A 67 11.89 -4.57 12.16
CA ALA A 67 13.22 -4.13 12.61
C ALA A 67 13.79 -2.94 11.81
N PRO A 68 13.70 -2.90 10.46
CA PRO A 68 14.28 -1.78 9.69
C PRO A 68 13.54 -0.45 9.86
N ILE A 69 12.25 -0.47 10.21
CA ILE A 69 11.38 0.72 10.23
C ILE A 69 11.07 1.23 11.64
N ARG A 70 11.41 0.47 12.69
CA ARG A 70 11.05 0.77 14.08
C ARG A 70 11.52 2.14 14.60
N ARG A 71 12.50 2.77 13.94
CA ARG A 71 13.04 4.08 14.30
C ARG A 71 12.87 5.13 13.20
N ASP A 72 12.20 4.77 12.13
CA ASP A 72 11.92 5.70 11.04
C ASP A 72 10.78 6.64 11.45
N ARG A 73 11.06 7.94 11.48
CA ARG A 73 10.08 8.95 11.91
C ARG A 73 9.12 9.35 10.79
N ASP A 74 9.49 9.05 9.54
CA ASP A 74 8.69 9.36 8.37
C ASP A 74 7.67 8.26 8.10
N ILE A 75 7.74 7.13 8.79
CA ILE A 75 6.79 6.01 8.69
C ILE A 75 5.82 6.07 9.88
N ALA A 76 4.54 6.30 9.58
CA ALA A 76 3.48 6.31 10.59
C ALA A 76 3.01 4.90 10.94
N ALA A 77 2.92 4.02 9.94
CA ALA A 77 2.47 2.64 10.12
C ALA A 77 2.85 1.76 8.92
N VAL A 78 2.85 0.45 9.11
CA VAL A 78 3.11 -0.56 8.08
C VAL A 78 2.19 -1.75 8.27
N TRP A 79 1.74 -2.32 7.17
CA TRP A 79 0.98 -3.57 7.12
C TRP A 79 1.66 -4.55 6.17
N LEU A 80 1.82 -5.78 6.64
CA LEU A 80 2.23 -6.92 5.84
C LEU A 80 1.09 -7.93 5.84
N VAL A 81 0.41 -8.05 4.71
CA VAL A 81 -0.73 -8.98 4.57
C VAL A 81 -0.33 -10.06 3.57
N ARG A 82 -0.33 -11.30 4.02
CA ARG A 82 -0.16 -12.49 3.18
C ARG A 82 -1.53 -13.12 2.98
N GLU A 83 -2.00 -13.10 1.74
CA GLU A 83 -3.23 -13.78 1.31
C GLU A 83 -2.87 -15.13 0.68
N GLY A 84 -3.75 -16.14 0.83
CA GLY A 84 -3.54 -17.49 0.31
C GLY A 84 -3.38 -18.53 1.43
N PRO A 85 -2.69 -19.66 1.17
CA PRO A 85 -2.39 -20.67 2.18
C PRO A 85 -1.66 -20.03 3.37
N ASP A 86 -2.01 -20.39 4.61
CA ASP A 86 -1.43 -19.81 5.84
C ASP A 86 -1.50 -18.27 5.87
N ALA A 87 -2.69 -17.74 5.60
CA ALA A 87 -2.94 -16.30 5.59
C ALA A 87 -2.58 -15.64 6.93
N ARG A 88 -1.94 -14.48 6.85
CA ARG A 88 -1.46 -13.73 8.02
C ARG A 88 -1.47 -12.24 7.75
N ALA A 89 -1.76 -11.45 8.77
CA ALA A 89 -1.66 -10.00 8.73
C ALA A 89 -0.83 -9.51 9.93
N LEU A 90 0.25 -8.80 9.65
CA LEU A 90 1.07 -8.13 10.65
C LEU A 90 0.95 -6.63 10.45
N ARG A 91 1.00 -5.87 11.55
CA ARG A 91 1.03 -4.41 11.51
C ARG A 91 2.01 -3.83 12.52
N HIS A 92 2.55 -2.66 12.19
CA HIS A 92 3.36 -1.86 13.10
C HIS A 92 3.01 -0.38 12.99
N PRO A 93 2.83 0.34 14.10
CA PRO A 93 2.70 -0.20 15.45
C PRO A 93 1.46 -1.10 15.59
N GLU A 94 1.37 -1.85 16.70
CA GLU A 94 0.30 -2.85 16.90
C GLU A 94 -1.11 -2.24 16.93
N ASP A 95 -1.21 -0.98 17.33
CA ASP A 95 -2.42 -0.17 17.37
C ASP A 95 -2.74 0.54 16.04
N ALA A 96 -1.99 0.27 14.97
CA ALA A 96 -2.30 0.81 13.65
C ALA A 96 -3.70 0.37 13.20
N PRO A 97 -4.50 1.28 12.61
CA PRO A 97 -5.87 0.98 12.20
C PRO A 97 -5.88 -0.04 11.06
N ASP A 98 -7.05 -0.57 10.75
CA ASP A 98 -7.23 -1.37 9.54
C ASP A 98 -7.04 -0.48 8.29
N LEU A 99 -6.59 -1.09 7.19
CA LEU A 99 -6.36 -0.36 5.95
C LEU A 99 -7.68 0.22 5.42
N PRO A 100 -7.70 1.50 4.99
CA PRO A 100 -8.90 2.09 4.43
C PRO A 100 -9.33 1.38 3.13
N GLY A 101 -10.64 1.21 2.98
CA GLY A 101 -11.25 0.72 1.74
C GLY A 101 -11.31 1.81 0.66
N GLY A 102 -11.25 1.40 -0.60
CA GLY A 102 -11.41 2.28 -1.77
C GLY A 102 -10.33 3.37 -1.91
N GLY A 103 -10.44 4.23 -2.92
CA GLY A 103 -9.58 5.42 -3.05
C GLY A 103 -8.12 5.19 -3.45
N TRP A 104 -7.72 3.94 -3.73
CA TRP A 104 -6.40 3.60 -4.23
C TRP A 104 -6.25 4.02 -5.70
N VAL A 105 -5.14 4.70 -6.00
CA VAL A 105 -4.76 5.07 -7.37
C VAL A 105 -3.45 4.38 -7.75
N THR A 106 -3.34 3.95 -9.00
CA THR A 106 -2.08 3.36 -9.50
C THR A 106 -1.12 4.46 -9.92
N VAL A 107 0.06 4.46 -9.33
CA VAL A 107 1.19 5.33 -9.66
C VAL A 107 2.31 4.49 -10.24
N VAL A 108 2.74 4.81 -11.47
CA VAL A 108 3.90 4.17 -12.09
C VAL A 108 5.14 4.96 -11.70
N THR A 109 6.09 4.30 -11.04
CA THR A 109 7.37 4.88 -10.62
C THR A 109 8.50 4.07 -11.25
N GLU A 110 9.38 4.69 -12.02
CA GLU A 110 10.59 4.00 -12.50
C GLU A 110 11.67 4.04 -11.42
N PRO A 111 12.35 2.92 -11.07
CA PRO A 111 12.30 1.59 -11.69
C PRO A 111 11.33 0.59 -11.04
N LEU A 112 10.45 1.02 -10.13
CA LEU A 112 9.57 0.14 -9.34
C LEU A 112 8.31 -0.31 -10.09
N GLY A 113 8.01 0.22 -11.26
CA GLY A 113 6.77 -0.04 -11.96
C GLY A 113 5.54 0.44 -11.17
N PRO A 114 4.39 -0.25 -11.30
CA PRO A 114 3.15 0.19 -10.67
C PRO A 114 3.16 -0.02 -9.15
N LEU A 115 2.77 1.02 -8.44
CA LEU A 115 2.46 1.06 -7.01
C LEU A 115 1.01 1.51 -6.85
N GLU A 116 0.32 1.01 -5.84
CA GLU A 116 -0.98 1.55 -5.44
C GLU A 116 -0.75 2.58 -4.35
N ALA A 117 -1.45 3.71 -4.40
CA ALA A 117 -1.29 4.75 -3.40
C ALA A 117 -2.61 5.39 -3.02
N GLN A 118 -2.70 5.87 -1.79
CA GLN A 118 -3.86 6.57 -1.27
C GLN A 118 -3.42 7.63 -0.27
N GLN A 119 -3.92 8.86 -0.41
CA GLN A 119 -3.80 9.84 0.66
C GLN A 119 -4.95 9.63 1.64
N THR A 120 -4.64 9.61 2.94
CA THR A 120 -5.64 9.41 4.00
C THR A 120 -5.20 10.09 5.30
N SER A 121 -6.11 10.13 6.26
CA SER A 121 -5.81 10.41 7.67
C SER A 121 -5.79 9.09 8.44
N LEU A 122 -4.74 8.85 9.23
CA LEU A 122 -4.61 7.67 10.10
C LEU A 122 -4.53 8.12 11.56
N THR A 123 -5.19 7.39 12.45
CA THR A 123 -5.02 7.57 13.89
C THR A 123 -4.08 6.50 14.41
N VAL A 124 -2.90 6.90 14.87
CA VAL A 124 -1.88 6.00 15.43
C VAL A 124 -1.41 6.60 16.75
N GLY A 125 -1.36 5.79 17.83
CA GLY A 125 -1.05 6.29 19.18
C GLY A 125 -2.06 7.32 19.70
N GLY A 126 -3.30 7.30 19.21
CA GLY A 126 -4.35 8.26 19.55
C GLY A 126 -4.26 9.60 18.81
N GLU A 127 -3.27 9.80 17.92
CA GLU A 127 -3.09 11.03 17.17
C GLU A 127 -3.48 10.84 15.70
N ALA A 128 -4.37 11.70 15.20
CA ALA A 128 -4.70 11.77 13.78
C ALA A 128 -3.57 12.44 13.00
N ARG A 129 -3.09 11.78 11.94
CA ARG A 129 -2.00 12.23 11.08
C ARG A 129 -2.36 12.02 9.61
N GLU A 130 -2.09 13.03 8.80
CA GLU A 130 -2.15 12.89 7.34
C GLU A 130 -1.01 11.96 6.87
N ALA A 131 -1.36 10.97 6.05
CA ALA A 131 -0.42 9.99 5.55
C ALA A 131 -0.65 9.69 4.08
N ILE A 132 0.40 9.23 3.43
CA ILE A 132 0.34 8.65 2.10
C ILE A 132 0.62 7.16 2.26
N LEU A 133 -0.40 6.36 2.00
CA LEU A 133 -0.29 4.92 1.89
C LEU A 133 0.32 4.59 0.54
N VAL A 134 1.35 3.76 0.54
CA VAL A 134 1.96 3.16 -0.64
C VAL A 134 1.90 1.65 -0.47
N ARG A 135 1.29 0.97 -1.44
CA ARG A 135 1.08 -0.47 -1.43
C ARG A 135 1.67 -1.12 -2.67
N ARG A 136 2.23 -2.31 -2.46
CA ARG A 136 2.63 -3.21 -3.53
C ARG A 136 2.25 -4.65 -3.23
N SER A 137 1.53 -5.23 -4.17
CA SER A 137 1.06 -6.61 -4.13
C SER A 137 1.90 -7.44 -5.10
N ARG A 138 2.54 -8.52 -4.62
CA ARG A 138 3.20 -9.49 -5.51
C ARG A 138 2.96 -10.92 -5.03
N PRO A 139 2.87 -11.88 -5.96
CA PRO A 139 2.91 -13.29 -5.63
C PRO A 139 4.19 -13.66 -4.87
N THR A 140 4.08 -14.60 -3.94
CA THR A 140 5.21 -15.30 -3.32
C THR A 140 5.43 -16.64 -4.02
N GLN A 141 6.47 -17.38 -3.66
CA GLN A 141 6.55 -18.79 -4.01
C GLN A 141 5.50 -19.54 -3.17
N GLY A 142 4.60 -20.31 -3.80
CA GLY A 142 3.57 -21.11 -3.10
C GLY A 142 2.15 -20.51 -3.06
N ASP A 143 1.67 -19.98 -4.18
CA ASP A 143 0.27 -19.54 -4.41
C ASP A 143 -0.29 -18.47 -3.46
N ALA A 144 0.56 -17.86 -2.62
CA ALA A 144 0.20 -16.73 -1.79
C ALA A 144 0.57 -15.39 -2.45
N THR A 145 -0.10 -14.32 -2.03
CA THR A 145 0.22 -12.94 -2.41
C THR A 145 0.61 -12.15 -1.18
N LEU A 146 1.77 -11.48 -1.23
CA LEU A 146 2.22 -10.58 -0.17
C LEU A 146 1.96 -9.13 -0.58
N HIS A 147 1.09 -8.49 0.18
CA HIS A 147 0.78 -7.07 0.14
C HIS A 147 1.63 -6.35 1.19
N VAL A 148 2.51 -5.48 0.72
CA VAL A 148 3.31 -4.60 1.57
C VAL A 148 2.70 -3.21 1.48
N THR A 149 2.23 -2.66 2.60
CA THR A 149 1.71 -1.30 2.67
C THR A 149 2.49 -0.49 3.69
N VAL A 150 2.97 0.69 3.30
CA VAL A 150 3.66 1.64 4.19
C VAL A 150 2.88 2.95 4.18
N ALA A 151 2.56 3.47 5.37
CA ALA A 151 2.05 4.81 5.56
C ALA A 151 3.21 5.76 5.85
N PHE A 152 3.52 6.64 4.90
CA PHE A 152 4.46 7.72 5.13
C PHE A 152 3.73 8.90 5.76
N ALA A 153 4.19 9.34 6.93
CA ALA A 153 3.69 10.52 7.60
C ALA A 153 3.99 11.75 6.74
N ARG A 154 2.97 12.59 6.49
CA ARG A 154 3.24 13.87 5.86
C ARG A 154 3.94 14.78 6.88
N PRO A 155 5.01 15.50 6.51
CA PRO A 155 5.56 16.51 7.39
C PRO A 155 4.46 17.51 7.77
N PRO A 156 4.41 17.97 9.04
CA PRO A 156 3.44 18.96 9.47
C PRO A 156 3.54 20.17 8.56
N ARG A 157 2.39 20.72 8.12
CA ARG A 157 2.40 21.97 7.35
C ARG A 157 3.08 23.02 8.21
N ALA A 158 4.21 23.55 7.74
CA ALA A 158 4.82 24.72 8.34
C ALA A 158 3.72 25.81 8.40
N THR A 159 3.39 26.25 9.61
CA THR A 159 2.47 27.38 9.79
C THR A 159 3.23 28.62 9.30
N PRO A 160 2.62 29.45 8.42
CA PRO A 160 3.28 30.64 7.88
C PRO A 160 3.66 31.65 8.96
#